data_AF-A0A920NEG5-F1
#
_entry.id   AF-A0A920NEG5-F1
#
_cell.length_a   1.000
_cell.length_b   1.000
_cell.length_c   1.000
_cell.angle_alpha   90.00
_cell.angle_beta   90.00
_cell.angle_gamma   90.00
#
_symmetry.space_group_name_H-M   'P 1'
#
loop_
_entity.id
_entity.type
_entity.pdbx_description
1 polymer ?
#
loop_
_entity_poly.entity_id
_entity_poly.type
_entity_poly.pdbx_seq_one_letter_code
_entity_poly.pdbx_strand_id
1 'polypeptide(L)' 'MEGIEKRIDKGEAKVGFALFATQMKNVISFADKKLNMPPKSTWFDPKTTRRSSKL' A
#
# COMPACT_ATOMS: atom_id res chain seq x y z
N MET A 1 -1.79 14.16 -0.32
CA MET A 1 -1.73 14.74 -1.68
C MET A 1 -0.42 15.46 -1.91
N GLU A 2 0.02 16.26 -0.95
CA GLU A 2 1.22 17.09 -1.04
C GLU A 2 2.49 16.37 -1.56
N GLY A 3 2.72 15.10 -1.19
CA GLY A 3 3.86 14.34 -1.70
C GLY A 3 3.73 13.89 -3.16
N ILE A 4 2.52 13.65 -3.67
CA ILE A 4 2.28 13.30 -5.08
C ILE A 4 2.36 14.58 -5.94
N GLU A 5 1.67 15.63 -5.49
CA GLU A 5 1.63 16.94 -6.15
C GLU A 5 3.03 17.53 -6.34
N LYS A 6 3.84 17.59 -5.27
CA LYS A 6 5.22 18.09 -5.34
C LYS A 6 6.09 17.35 -6.36
N ARG A 7 5.87 16.05 -6.58
CA ARG A 7 6.64 15.27 -7.56
C ARG A 7 6.21 15.56 -8.99
N ILE A 8 4.94 15.90 -9.20
CA ILE A 8 4.42 16.35 -10.50
C ILE A 8 4.98 17.74 -10.81
N ASP A 9 4.92 18.68 -9.85
CA ASP A 9 5.38 20.06 -10.02
C ASP A 9 6.89 20.13 -10.34
N LYS A 10 7.68 19.22 -9.78
CA LYS A 10 9.12 19.09 -10.08
C LYS A 10 9.42 18.42 -11.42
N GLY A 11 8.41 17.91 -12.13
CA GLY A 11 8.58 17.19 -13.38
C GLY A 11 9.11 15.76 -13.25
N GLU A 12 9.17 15.20 -12.03
CA GLU A 12 9.61 13.81 -11.81
C GLU A 12 8.57 12.80 -12.34
N ALA A 13 7.31 13.21 -12.41
CA ALA A 13 6.21 12.43 -12.99
C ALA A 13 5.28 13.35 -13.77
N LYS A 14 4.63 12.83 -14.83
CA LYS A 14 3.67 13.60 -15.64
C LYS A 14 2.25 13.61 -15.05
N VAL A 15 1.88 12.57 -14.30
CA VAL A 15 0.54 12.36 -13.73
C VAL A 15 0.69 11.60 -12.41
N GLY A 16 -0.20 11.86 -11.45
CA GLY A 16 -0.30 11.11 -10.20
C GLY A 16 -1.72 10.61 -9.94
N PHE A 17 -1.83 9.43 -9.33
CA PHE A 17 -3.11 8.84 -8.93
C PHE A 17 -3.17 8.74 -7.41
N ALA A 18 -4.34 9.05 -6.84
CA ALA A 18 -4.65 8.82 -5.44
C ALA A 18 -5.96 8.03 -5.35
N LEU A 19 -5.94 6.92 -4.62
CA LEU A 19 -7.07 6.00 -4.47
C LEU A 19 -7.42 5.89 -2.99
N PHE A 20 -8.69 5.66 -2.67
CA PHE A 20 -9.10 5.36 -1.31
C PHE A 20 -8.55 4.00 -0.86
N ALA A 21 -8.24 3.89 0.43
CA ALA A 21 -7.74 2.64 1.00
C ALA A 21 -8.77 1.51 0.90
N THR A 22 -8.29 0.32 0.55
CA THR A 22 -9.11 -0.89 0.56
C THR A 22 -9.56 -1.21 1.99
N GLN A 23 -10.86 -1.47 2.18
CA GLN A 23 -11.40 -1.87 3.48
C GLN A 23 -10.96 -3.29 3.85
N MET A 24 -10.66 -3.54 5.13
CA MET A 24 -10.18 -4.84 5.60
C MET A 24 -11.13 -6.01 5.26
N LYS A 25 -12.45 -5.78 5.36
CA LYS A 25 -13.46 -6.76 4.96
C LYS A 25 -13.33 -7.22 3.50
N ASN A 26 -12.90 -6.35 2.61
CA ASN A 26 -12.72 -6.67 1.19
C ASN A 26 -11.48 -7.55 1.02
N VAL A 27 -10.39 -7.24 1.72
CA VAL A 27 -9.16 -8.06 1.69
C VAL A 27 -9.45 -9.50 2.10
N ILE A 28 -10.19 -9.69 3.20
CA ILE A 28 -10.58 -11.01 3.70
C ILE A 28 -11.47 -11.73 2.67
N SER A 29 -12.51 -11.05 2.15
CA SER A 29 -13.43 -11.64 1.18
C SER A 29 -12.75 -12.08 -0.13
N PHE A 30 -11.73 -11.36 -0.61
CA PHE A 30 -10.95 -11.75 -1.79
C PHE A 30 -10.14 -13.03 -1.55
N ALA A 31 -9.53 -13.16 -0.37
CA ALA A 31 -8.78 -14.35 0.02
C ALA A 31 -9.69 -15.58 0.13
N ASP A 32 -10.87 -15.44 0.77
CA ASP A 32 -11.86 -16.53 0.88
C ASP A 32 -12.32 -17.02 -0.50
N LYS A 33 -12.43 -16.12 -1.47
CA LYS A 33 -12.78 -16.43 -2.87
C LYS A 33 -11.61 -16.96 -3.69
N LYS A 34 -10.41 -17.12 -3.10
CA LYS A 34 -9.16 -17.50 -3.79
C LYS A 34 -8.83 -16.60 -4.99
N LEU A 35 -9.13 -15.30 -4.86
CA LEU A 35 -8.85 -14.29 -5.88
C LEU A 35 -7.61 -13.48 -5.53
N ASN A 36 -7.01 -12.86 -6.55
CA ASN A 36 -5.88 -11.96 -6.39
C ASN A 36 -6.36 -10.50 -6.32
N MET A 37 -5.79 -9.75 -5.39
CA MET A 37 -5.98 -8.30 -5.32
C MET A 37 -5.22 -7.62 -6.47
N PRO A 38 -5.73 -6.48 -6.99
CA PRO A 38 -4.96 -5.67 -7.94
C PRO A 38 -3.61 -5.27 -7.35
N PRO A 39 -2.55 -5.21 -8.16
CA PRO A 39 -1.22 -4.86 -7.66
C PRO A 39 -1.24 -3.46 -7.01
N LYS A 40 -0.55 -3.32 -5.88
CA LYS A 40 -0.38 -2.05 -5.13
C LYS A 40 -1.68 -1.41 -4.62
N SER A 41 -2.79 -2.15 -4.58
CA SER A 41 -4.08 -1.71 -4.01
C SER A 41 -4.13 -1.75 -2.47
N THR A 42 -3.10 -2.29 -1.83
CA THR A 42 -2.96 -2.40 -0.37
C THR A 42 -1.51 -2.11 0.06
N TRP A 43 -1.35 -1.42 1.19
CA TRP A 43 -0.07 -1.23 1.87
C TRP A 43 -0.22 -1.65 3.34
N PHE A 44 0.65 -2.53 3.81
CA PHE A 44 0.70 -2.96 5.20
C PHE A 44 2.02 -2.52 5.82
N ASP A 45 1.96 -1.92 7.00
CA ASP A 45 3.17 -1.64 7.76
C ASP A 45 3.69 -2.96 8.36
N PRO A 46 4.87 -3.44 7.93
CA PRO A 46 5.40 -4.70 8.42
C PRO A 46 5.72 -4.60 9.92
N LYS A 47 5.41 -5.66 10.68
CA LYS A 47 5.82 -5.72 12.08
C LYS A 47 7.34 -5.66 12.18
N THR A 48 7.84 -4.83 13.10
CA THR A 48 9.27 -4.78 13.41
C THR A 48 9.72 -6.15 13.92
N THR A 49 10.65 -6.79 13.21
CA THR A 49 11.28 -8.01 13.69
C THR A 49 12.24 -7.61 14.81
N ARG A 50 11.83 -7.79 16.06
CA ARG A 50 12.76 -7.75 17.17
C ARG A 50 13.73 -8.91 16.98
N ARG A 51 14.97 -8.64 16.55
CA ARG A 51 16.04 -9.64 16.64
C ARG A 51 16.17 -9.98 18.11
N SER A 52 15.76 -11.18 18.49
CA SER A 52 16.14 -11.77 19.77
C SER A 52 17.66 -11.84 19.73
N SER A 53 18.33 -10.87 20.36
CA SER A 53 19.72 -11.01 20.75
C SER A 53 19.76 -12.21 21.69
N LYS A 54 20.13 -13.37 21.16
CA LYS A 54 20.56 -14.51 21.96
C LYS A 54 21.72 -14.00 22.84
N LEU A 55 21.42 -13.90 24.13
CA LEU A 55 22.40 -14.14 25.19
C LEU A 55 22.89 -15.59 25.06
#